data_AF-W6YXP3-F1
#
_entry.id   AF-W6YXP3-F1
#
_cell.length_a   1.000
_cell.length_b   1.000
_cell.length_c   1.000
_cell.angle_alpha   90.00
_cell.angle_beta   90.00
_cell.angle_gamma   90.00
#
_symmetry.space_group_name_H-M   'P 1'
#
loop_
_entity.id
_entity.type
_entity.pdbx_description
1 polymer ?
#
loop_
_entity_poly.entity_id
_entity_poly.type
_entity_poly.pdbx_seq_one_letter_code
_entity_poly.pdbx_strand_id
1 'polypeptide(L)'
;MATSSDELAGKLGAMSIAGDEDRKHVDGNVPLVDSYIDVPEGDSWDSVQHATEGVYERIQNASVECSKMIAFSDEQSFIQLFLRFFKGDIEKIIQKSFHDARARALSWKVAEKCYKEAMSPSGILNVGRYFNDSKNSQSRRRVDSISGNQHHVFDNEGERQWIEFWVTVLNLSTGGPTLFYPRTSEDIDLSNPDTIPPYLFRVFDKKSSGKNNKKVMASSGYTSQVQSSGVNDLLSMEDSEATKLLYYHIGKKRTRTNDHQDCLLSWTSSLLYAVQYATYRQHRLDLSYTDIEICMVKTSQFLQGQFVRDIELLNKYYPNAEYLGGKIRGLFDLRLNRQEYYNGEYFSQGVVNHSGRSCVVSLEQLEVAGIFKLYPELKDPRDSGGRILNANRVCDLREKWSLQRTTTNEEISCAFRIAQCFDGFDKRKIACILLAFKCRGLSDKIKLDTNRAPSWAEKPVEVSRYWQALEILSHLEEDPGRMTYLPRDIYKVTRLI
;
A
#
# COMPACT_ATOMS: atom_id res chain seq x y z
N MET A 1 -44.65 -7.33 9.94
CA MET A 1 -43.60 -7.73 8.98
C MET A 1 -42.46 -6.71 9.04
N ALA A 2 -41.61 -6.79 10.06
CA ALA A 2 -40.47 -5.90 10.24
C ALA A 2 -39.28 -6.74 10.75
N THR A 3 -38.62 -7.47 9.84
CA THR A 3 -37.51 -8.37 10.19
C THR A 3 -36.38 -8.42 9.15
N SER A 4 -36.48 -7.71 8.03
CA SER A 4 -35.44 -7.77 6.97
C SER A 4 -34.30 -6.76 7.12
N SER A 5 -34.50 -5.63 7.82
CA SER A 5 -33.50 -4.56 7.93
C SER A 5 -32.48 -4.86 9.04
N ASP A 6 -32.94 -5.36 10.19
CA ASP A 6 -32.08 -5.62 11.35
C ASP A 6 -31.20 -6.87 11.18
N GLU A 7 -31.67 -7.86 10.42
CA GLU A 7 -30.87 -9.05 10.09
C GLU A 7 -29.75 -8.73 9.09
N LEU A 8 -29.96 -7.74 8.21
CA LEU A 8 -28.94 -7.23 7.31
C LEU A 8 -27.91 -6.39 8.09
N ALA A 9 -28.36 -5.50 8.98
CA ALA A 9 -27.47 -4.73 9.85
C ALA A 9 -26.62 -5.62 10.77
N GLY A 10 -27.20 -6.71 11.30
CA GLY A 10 -26.49 -7.69 12.11
C GLY A 10 -25.45 -8.54 11.35
N LYS A 11 -25.69 -8.85 10.07
CA LYS A 11 -24.72 -9.55 9.20
C LYS A 11 -23.67 -8.60 8.60
N LEU A 12 -23.95 -7.30 8.55
CA LEU A 12 -23.08 -6.28 7.96
C LEU A 12 -22.20 -5.54 8.99
N GLY A 13 -22.61 -5.46 10.26
CA GLY A 13 -21.77 -4.96 11.38
C GLY A 13 -20.55 -5.83 11.70
N ALA A 14 -20.43 -6.98 11.04
CA ALA A 14 -19.26 -7.84 11.13
C ALA A 14 -18.07 -7.24 10.33
N MET A 15 -18.31 -6.59 9.19
CA MET A 15 -17.29 -6.27 8.17
C MET A 15 -15.93 -5.80 8.68
N SER A 16 -14.99 -6.73 8.81
CA SER A 16 -13.56 -6.45 8.96
C SER A 16 -12.95 -6.00 7.62
N ILE A 17 -11.66 -5.67 7.62
CA ILE A 17 -10.82 -5.75 6.43
C ILE A 17 -11.12 -7.06 5.69
N ALA A 18 -11.21 -6.99 4.36
CA ALA A 18 -11.52 -8.09 3.44
C ALA A 18 -10.89 -9.44 3.85
N GLY A 19 -11.72 -10.40 4.28
CA GLY A 19 -11.42 -11.83 4.16
C GLY A 19 -11.51 -12.77 5.36
N ASP A 20 -11.92 -12.37 6.56
CA ASP A 20 -11.62 -13.20 7.75
C ASP A 20 -12.75 -13.35 8.78
N GLU A 21 -14.01 -13.38 8.34
CA GLU A 21 -15.15 -13.58 9.24
C GLU A 21 -15.93 -14.87 9.01
N ASP A 22 -16.09 -15.62 10.12
CA ASP A 22 -16.84 -16.86 10.33
C ASP A 22 -16.33 -18.16 9.66
N ARG A 23 -15.69 -19.02 10.47
CA ARG A 23 -15.69 -20.48 10.30
C ARG A 23 -16.14 -21.18 11.58
N LYS A 24 -17.21 -21.97 11.46
CA LYS A 24 -17.31 -23.25 12.17
C LYS A 24 -16.57 -24.29 11.32
N HIS A 25 -15.76 -25.11 12.00
CA HIS A 25 -14.93 -26.21 11.52
C HIS A 25 -15.23 -26.75 10.11
N VAL A 26 -14.25 -26.65 9.20
CA VAL A 26 -14.02 -27.65 8.15
C VAL A 26 -12.50 -27.74 7.93
N ASP A 27 -11.93 -28.88 8.30
CA ASP A 27 -10.54 -29.26 8.03
C ASP A 27 -10.35 -29.55 6.55
N GLY A 28 -9.28 -29.01 5.97
CA GLY A 28 -8.86 -29.29 4.61
C GLY A 28 -7.38 -28.97 4.47
N ASN A 29 -6.53 -29.95 4.78
CA ASN A 29 -5.09 -29.90 4.53
C ASN A 29 -4.84 -29.89 3.02
N VAL A 30 -4.07 -28.91 2.55
CA VAL A 30 -3.40 -28.94 1.24
C VAL A 30 -1.90 -28.93 1.51
N PRO A 31 -1.10 -29.84 0.90
CA PRO A 31 0.33 -29.92 1.20
C PRO A 31 1.08 -28.74 0.57
N LEU A 32 1.92 -28.08 1.38
CA LEU A 32 2.93 -27.15 0.91
C LEU A 32 4.13 -27.94 0.39
N VAL A 33 4.43 -27.82 -0.90
CA VAL A 33 5.69 -28.32 -1.48
C VAL A 33 6.75 -27.25 -1.27
N ASP A 34 7.59 -27.45 -0.25
CA ASP A 34 8.84 -26.69 -0.07
C ASP A 34 9.91 -27.30 -0.99
N SER A 35 10.23 -26.60 -2.09
CA SER A 35 11.46 -26.87 -2.84
C SER A 35 12.40 -25.66 -2.69
N TYR A 36 13.13 -25.63 -1.57
CA TYR A 36 14.33 -24.81 -1.42
C TYR A 36 15.48 -25.53 -2.14
N ILE A 37 15.87 -24.98 -3.30
CA ILE A 37 17.16 -25.29 -3.91
C ILE A 37 18.13 -24.19 -3.46
N ASP A 38 19.05 -24.56 -2.57
CA ASP A 38 20.25 -23.79 -2.25
C ASP A 38 21.16 -23.76 -3.48
N VAL A 39 21.54 -22.55 -3.89
CA VAL A 39 22.51 -22.32 -4.96
C VAL A 39 23.79 -21.79 -4.31
N PRO A 40 25.00 -22.28 -4.69
CA PRO A 40 26.23 -21.91 -4.02
C PRO A 40 26.56 -20.42 -4.20
N GLU A 41 27.02 -19.78 -3.14
CA GLU A 41 27.66 -18.47 -3.18
C GLU A 41 29.00 -18.59 -3.93
N GLY A 42 29.00 -18.16 -5.19
CA GLY A 42 30.20 -18.04 -6.01
C GLY A 42 30.10 -16.76 -6.83
N ASP A 43 30.72 -15.69 -6.34
CA ASP A 43 30.87 -14.41 -7.05
C ASP A 43 31.89 -14.58 -8.20
N SER A 44 31.46 -15.21 -9.30
CA SER A 44 32.19 -15.23 -10.57
C SER A 44 31.66 -14.14 -11.50
N TRP A 45 32.58 -13.41 -12.16
CA TRP A 45 32.26 -12.40 -13.18
C TRP A 45 31.42 -12.95 -14.34
N ASP A 46 31.52 -14.25 -14.65
CA ASP A 46 30.72 -14.90 -15.69
C ASP A 46 29.23 -15.00 -15.30
N SER A 47 28.95 -15.18 -14.00
CA SER A 47 27.58 -15.18 -13.46
C SER A 47 26.93 -13.79 -13.55
N VAL A 48 27.74 -12.73 -13.48
CA VAL A 48 27.28 -11.34 -13.64
C VAL A 48 26.84 -11.10 -15.07
N GLN A 49 27.67 -11.46 -16.05
CA GLN A 49 27.41 -11.23 -17.46
C GLN A 49 26.13 -11.96 -17.92
N HIS A 50 25.99 -13.24 -17.59
CA HIS A 50 24.79 -14.01 -17.91
C HIS A 50 23.51 -13.47 -17.24
N ALA A 51 23.59 -13.00 -16.00
CA ALA A 51 22.44 -12.40 -15.32
C ALA A 51 22.05 -11.05 -15.95
N THR A 52 23.03 -10.24 -16.37
CA THR A 52 22.77 -8.97 -17.07
C THR A 52 22.16 -9.18 -18.45
N GLU A 53 22.63 -10.18 -19.20
CA GLU A 53 22.06 -10.57 -20.50
C GLU A 53 20.61 -11.03 -20.34
N GLY A 54 20.31 -11.87 -19.34
CA GLY A 54 18.95 -12.34 -19.09
C GLY A 54 17.97 -11.24 -18.65
N VAL A 55 18.44 -10.21 -17.93
CA VAL A 55 17.60 -9.04 -17.60
C VAL A 55 17.34 -8.18 -18.84
N TYR A 56 18.37 -7.94 -19.65
CA TYR A 56 18.23 -7.15 -20.87
C TYR A 56 17.32 -7.85 -21.89
N GLU A 57 17.43 -9.17 -22.04
CA GLU A 57 16.54 -9.98 -22.89
C GLU A 57 15.07 -9.85 -22.44
N ARG A 58 14.80 -9.84 -21.13
CA ARG A 58 13.43 -9.60 -20.61
C ARG A 58 12.92 -8.20 -20.94
N ILE A 59 13.78 -7.18 -20.84
CA ILE A 59 13.44 -5.79 -21.21
C ILE A 59 13.11 -5.74 -22.72
N GLN A 60 13.88 -6.43 -23.55
CA GLN A 60 13.62 -6.53 -24.99
C GLN A 60 12.33 -7.28 -25.30
N ASN A 61 12.06 -8.41 -24.64
CA ASN A 61 10.83 -9.18 -24.81
C ASN A 61 9.60 -8.36 -24.40
N ALA A 62 9.67 -7.61 -23.29
CA ALA A 62 8.61 -6.68 -22.90
C ALA A 62 8.41 -5.57 -23.95
N SER A 63 9.46 -5.10 -24.61
CA SER A 63 9.34 -4.14 -25.71
C SER A 63 8.53 -4.70 -26.88
N VAL A 64 8.75 -5.98 -27.22
CA VAL A 64 7.96 -6.67 -28.26
C VAL A 64 6.49 -6.80 -27.85
N GLU A 65 6.21 -7.07 -26.57
CA GLU A 65 4.83 -7.12 -26.07
C GLU A 65 4.15 -5.75 -26.08
N CYS A 66 4.85 -4.68 -25.67
CA CYS A 66 4.34 -3.31 -25.77
C CYS A 66 4.06 -2.92 -27.24
N SER A 67 4.96 -3.25 -28.18
CA SER A 67 4.72 -3.03 -29.61
C SER A 67 3.42 -3.68 -30.10
N LYS A 68 3.13 -4.92 -29.65
CA LYS A 68 1.89 -5.64 -29.98
C LYS A 68 0.65 -4.98 -29.39
N MET A 69 0.75 -4.41 -28.17
CA MET A 69 -0.39 -3.75 -27.51
C MET A 69 -0.76 -2.40 -28.13
N ILE A 70 0.21 -1.68 -28.71
CA ILE A 70 0.04 -0.28 -29.16
C ILE A 70 -0.21 -0.20 -30.69
N ALA A 71 -0.32 -1.33 -31.41
CA ALA A 71 -0.69 -1.39 -32.82
C ALA A 71 0.18 -0.53 -33.78
N PHE A 72 1.48 -0.37 -33.49
CA PHE A 72 2.44 0.29 -34.39
C PHE A 72 3.43 -0.71 -35.01
N SER A 73 3.86 -0.43 -36.25
CA SER A 73 4.93 -1.19 -36.93
C SER A 73 6.30 -0.99 -36.26
N ASP A 74 7.03 -2.09 -36.07
CA ASP A 74 8.15 -2.29 -35.12
C ASP A 74 9.39 -1.38 -35.19
N GLU A 75 9.55 -0.48 -36.18
CA GLU A 75 10.77 0.35 -36.33
C GLU A 75 10.62 1.83 -35.93
N GLN A 76 9.41 2.32 -35.65
CA GLN A 76 9.15 3.74 -35.32
C GLN A 76 8.51 3.98 -33.95
N SER A 77 8.41 2.97 -33.08
CA SER A 77 7.84 3.17 -31.75
C SER A 77 8.77 4.02 -30.88
N PHE A 78 8.19 4.95 -30.10
CA PHE A 78 8.93 5.76 -29.14
C PHE A 78 9.76 4.91 -28.18
N ILE A 79 9.23 3.74 -27.79
CA ILE A 79 9.89 2.79 -26.91
C ILE A 79 11.25 2.35 -27.47
N GLN A 80 11.32 1.98 -28.76
CA GLN A 80 12.60 1.57 -29.38
C GLN A 80 13.60 2.73 -29.43
N LEU A 81 13.12 3.95 -29.72
CA LEU A 81 13.96 5.15 -29.70
C LEU A 81 14.51 5.43 -28.30
N PHE A 82 13.68 5.33 -27.26
CA PHE A 82 14.07 5.54 -25.87
C PHE A 82 15.00 4.44 -25.37
N LEU A 83 14.75 3.17 -25.67
CA LEU A 83 15.65 2.07 -25.32
C LEU A 83 17.04 2.26 -25.93
N ARG A 84 17.11 2.72 -27.19
CA ARG A 84 18.38 3.04 -27.84
C ARG A 84 19.08 4.23 -27.21
N PHE A 85 18.36 5.32 -26.94
CA PHE A 85 18.91 6.54 -26.34
C PHE A 85 19.40 6.30 -24.90
N PHE A 86 18.62 5.59 -24.09
CA PHE A 86 18.92 5.35 -22.68
C PHE A 86 19.71 4.07 -22.40
N LYS A 87 20.14 3.32 -23.43
CA LYS A 87 20.83 2.03 -23.28
C LYS A 87 21.94 2.06 -22.23
N GLY A 88 22.86 3.03 -22.34
CA GLY A 88 24.00 3.14 -21.40
C GLY A 88 23.58 3.50 -19.98
N ASP A 89 22.47 4.23 -19.79
CA ASP A 89 21.96 4.56 -18.46
C ASP A 89 21.21 3.37 -17.83
N ILE A 90 20.48 2.59 -18.63
CA ILE A 90 19.88 1.31 -18.22
C ILE A 90 20.96 0.31 -17.80
N GLU A 91 22.04 0.18 -18.57
CA GLU A 91 23.18 -0.69 -18.24
C GLU A 91 23.83 -0.29 -16.89
N LYS A 92 23.99 1.01 -16.63
CA LYS A 92 24.47 1.50 -15.32
C LYS A 92 23.52 1.13 -14.18
N ILE A 93 22.20 1.22 -14.39
CA ILE A 93 21.21 0.81 -13.38
C ILE A 93 21.29 -0.69 -13.11
N ILE A 94 21.43 -1.51 -14.15
CA ILE A 94 21.61 -2.97 -14.04
C ILE A 94 22.86 -3.29 -13.21
N GLN A 95 24.01 -2.71 -13.56
CA GLN A 95 25.29 -2.91 -12.86
C GLN A 95 25.19 -2.52 -11.38
N LYS A 96 24.64 -1.34 -11.08
CA LYS A 96 24.44 -0.88 -9.69
C LYS A 96 23.50 -1.80 -8.90
N SER A 97 22.49 -2.37 -9.55
CA SER A 97 21.49 -3.23 -8.89
C SER A 97 22.00 -4.63 -8.59
N PHE A 98 23.03 -5.08 -9.31
CA PHE A 98 23.64 -6.38 -9.10
C PHE A 98 24.23 -6.51 -7.70
N HIS A 99 24.89 -5.46 -7.19
CA HIS A 99 25.46 -5.45 -5.84
C HIS A 99 24.39 -5.48 -4.72
N ASP A 100 23.16 -5.08 -5.01
CA ASP A 100 22.08 -4.93 -4.03
C ASP A 100 21.08 -6.12 -4.03
N ALA A 101 21.20 -7.06 -4.98
CA ALA A 101 20.13 -8.00 -5.29
C ALA A 101 20.62 -9.41 -5.59
N ARG A 102 19.96 -10.40 -4.97
CA ARG A 102 20.07 -11.80 -5.40
C ARG A 102 19.51 -11.96 -6.82
N ALA A 103 20.10 -12.85 -7.63
CA ALA A 103 19.76 -13.06 -9.03
C ALA A 103 18.25 -13.17 -9.33
N ARG A 104 17.48 -13.91 -8.51
CA ARG A 104 16.01 -14.08 -8.70
C ARG A 104 15.21 -12.78 -8.52
N ALA A 105 15.70 -11.83 -7.73
CA ALA A 105 15.05 -10.54 -7.50
C ALA A 105 15.61 -9.42 -8.39
N LEU A 106 16.65 -9.70 -9.17
CA LEU A 106 17.37 -8.69 -9.94
C LEU A 106 16.48 -8.05 -11.00
N SER A 107 15.69 -8.84 -11.73
CA SER A 107 14.83 -8.35 -12.83
C SER A 107 13.84 -7.28 -12.38
N TRP A 108 12.97 -7.59 -11.40
CA TRP A 108 11.99 -6.62 -10.93
C TRP A 108 12.60 -5.45 -10.15
N LYS A 109 13.74 -5.63 -9.47
CA LYS A 109 14.45 -4.53 -8.80
C LYS A 109 15.06 -3.55 -9.82
N VAL A 110 15.62 -4.06 -10.92
CA VAL A 110 16.08 -3.22 -12.03
C VAL A 110 14.89 -2.47 -12.63
N ALA A 111 13.79 -3.17 -12.93
CA ALA A 111 12.58 -2.55 -13.44
C ALA A 111 12.02 -1.48 -12.49
N GLU A 112 12.02 -1.72 -11.17
CA GLU A 112 11.60 -0.75 -10.16
C GLU A 112 12.48 0.51 -10.19
N LYS A 113 13.81 0.35 -10.26
CA LYS A 113 14.72 1.49 -10.36
C LYS A 113 14.53 2.25 -11.68
N CYS A 114 14.41 1.54 -12.80
CA CYS A 114 14.17 2.17 -14.10
C CYS A 114 12.85 2.96 -14.12
N TYR A 115 11.77 2.39 -13.58
CA TYR A 115 10.49 3.08 -13.43
C TYR A 115 10.61 4.36 -12.60
N LYS A 116 11.30 4.32 -11.45
CA LYS A 116 11.54 5.51 -10.61
C LYS A 116 12.31 6.60 -11.36
N GLU A 117 13.35 6.21 -12.09
CA GLU A 117 14.16 7.13 -12.90
C GLU A 117 13.40 7.69 -14.12
N ALA A 118 12.43 6.94 -14.66
CA ALA A 118 11.59 7.39 -15.76
C ALA A 118 10.52 8.40 -15.27
N MET A 119 9.89 8.11 -14.12
CA MET A 119 8.86 8.94 -13.50
C MET A 119 9.38 10.24 -12.89
N SER A 120 10.63 10.26 -12.42
CA SER A 120 11.21 11.44 -11.77
C SER A 120 11.56 12.52 -12.79
N PRO A 121 11.14 13.78 -12.60
CA PRO A 121 11.57 14.89 -13.47
C PRO A 121 13.08 15.10 -13.52
N SER A 122 13.79 14.66 -12.48
CA SER A 122 15.26 14.72 -12.37
C SER A 122 15.94 13.38 -12.66
N GLY A 123 15.17 12.35 -13.00
CA GLY A 123 15.67 11.00 -13.19
C GLY A 123 16.47 10.85 -14.48
N ILE A 124 17.43 9.94 -14.46
CA ILE A 124 18.31 9.71 -15.60
C ILE A 124 17.58 9.03 -16.77
N LEU A 125 16.42 8.41 -16.54
CA LEU A 125 15.59 7.84 -17.61
C LEU A 125 14.41 8.75 -17.99
N ASN A 126 14.39 10.00 -17.51
CA ASN A 126 13.32 10.93 -17.83
C ASN A 126 13.33 11.28 -19.33
N VAL A 127 12.18 11.14 -19.98
CA VAL A 127 12.04 11.34 -21.44
C VAL A 127 12.35 12.77 -21.88
N GLY A 128 12.20 13.76 -20.99
CA GLY A 128 12.57 15.14 -21.25
C GLY A 128 14.04 15.29 -21.67
N ARG A 129 14.92 14.39 -21.19
CA ARG A 129 16.33 14.34 -21.64
C ARG A 129 16.45 14.03 -23.13
N TYR A 130 15.67 13.07 -23.64
CA TYR A 130 15.64 12.72 -25.06
C TYR A 130 15.14 13.89 -25.91
N PHE A 131 14.02 14.50 -25.51
CA PHE A 131 13.46 15.62 -26.25
C PHE A 131 14.37 16.85 -26.25
N ASN A 132 15.04 17.14 -25.12
CA ASN A 132 16.01 18.23 -25.04
C ASN A 132 17.25 17.98 -25.92
N ASP A 133 17.77 16.75 -25.95
CA ASP A 133 18.91 16.39 -26.80
C ASP A 133 18.56 16.44 -28.29
N SER A 134 17.37 15.95 -28.66
CA SER A 134 16.85 16.03 -30.02
C SER A 134 16.66 17.48 -30.47
N LYS A 135 16.13 18.35 -29.61
CA LYS A 135 15.97 19.80 -29.89
C LYS A 135 17.33 20.47 -30.13
N ASN A 136 18.32 20.19 -29.29
CA ASN A 136 19.68 20.73 -29.44
C ASN A 136 20.40 20.21 -30.70
N SER A 137 20.10 18.98 -31.12
CA SER A 137 20.63 18.36 -32.34
C SER A 137 19.96 18.89 -33.61
N GLN A 138 18.66 19.18 -33.56
CA GLN A 138 17.87 19.70 -34.69
C GLN A 138 18.01 21.22 -34.89
N SER A 139 18.37 22.01 -33.86
CA SER A 139 18.69 23.44 -34.03
C SER A 139 19.91 23.71 -34.94
N ARG A 140 20.64 22.69 -35.40
CA ARG A 140 21.64 22.81 -36.48
C ARG A 140 21.08 22.62 -37.89
N ARG A 141 19.81 22.26 -38.08
CA ARG A 141 19.17 22.10 -39.40
C ARG A 141 17.74 22.67 -39.42
N ARG A 142 17.69 23.97 -39.71
CA ARG A 142 16.58 24.79 -40.24
C ARG A 142 15.36 25.08 -39.34
N VAL A 143 15.15 26.40 -39.24
CA VAL A 143 13.87 27.11 -39.23
C VAL A 143 12.90 26.46 -40.22
N ASP A 144 11.78 25.93 -39.73
CA ASP A 144 10.44 26.19 -40.29
C ASP A 144 9.35 25.70 -39.33
N SER A 145 8.40 26.61 -39.13
CA SER A 145 7.13 26.57 -38.41
C SER A 145 6.42 25.21 -38.27
N ILE A 146 6.39 24.69 -37.04
CA ILE A 146 5.28 23.86 -36.54
C ILE A 146 4.76 24.52 -35.26
N SER A 147 3.44 24.75 -35.24
CA SER A 147 2.67 25.35 -34.15
C SER A 147 3.04 24.73 -32.79
N GLY A 148 3.33 25.57 -31.80
CA GLY A 148 3.76 25.16 -30.45
C GLY A 148 2.81 24.19 -29.73
N ASN A 149 1.56 24.06 -30.17
CA ASN A 149 0.60 23.11 -29.59
C ASN A 149 0.84 21.65 -30.02
N GLN A 150 1.43 21.37 -31.18
CA GLN A 150 1.67 19.98 -31.61
C GLN A 150 2.88 19.36 -30.91
N HIS A 151 3.87 20.17 -30.53
CA HIS A 151 5.07 19.69 -29.84
C HIS A 151 4.77 19.21 -28.41
N HIS A 152 3.91 19.92 -27.66
CA HIS A 152 3.52 19.48 -26.31
C HIS A 152 2.73 18.17 -26.30
N VAL A 153 1.90 17.93 -27.32
CA VAL A 153 1.13 16.68 -27.44
C VAL A 153 2.04 15.48 -27.74
N PHE A 154 3.07 15.67 -28.58
CA PHE A 154 4.07 14.65 -28.89
C PHE A 154 4.97 14.30 -27.68
N ASP A 155 5.38 15.31 -26.90
CA ASP A 155 6.21 15.13 -25.71
C ASP A 155 5.43 14.31 -24.63
N ASN A 156 4.13 14.60 -24.44
CA ASN A 156 3.27 13.90 -23.46
C ASN A 156 2.96 12.45 -23.84
N GLU A 157 2.73 12.17 -25.13
CA GLU A 157 2.46 10.80 -25.60
C GLU A 157 3.69 9.90 -25.46
N GLY A 158 4.88 10.42 -25.80
CA GLY A 158 6.14 9.70 -25.59
C GLY A 158 6.41 9.43 -24.10
N GLU A 159 6.19 10.41 -23.23
CA GLU A 159 6.32 10.24 -21.78
C GLU A 159 5.43 9.12 -21.25
N ARG A 160 4.16 9.14 -21.65
CA ARG A 160 3.19 8.14 -21.26
C ARG A 160 3.59 6.74 -21.72
N GLN A 161 3.93 6.56 -22.99
CA GLN A 161 4.36 5.25 -23.52
C GLN A 161 5.61 4.73 -22.82
N TRP A 162 6.53 5.61 -22.44
CA TRP A 162 7.74 5.24 -21.72
C TRP A 162 7.46 4.75 -20.30
N ILE A 163 6.51 5.39 -19.60
CA ILE A 163 6.06 4.95 -18.28
C ILE A 163 5.29 3.63 -18.40
N GLU A 164 4.35 3.51 -19.35
CA GLU A 164 3.58 2.30 -19.62
C GLU A 164 4.49 1.09 -19.93
N PHE A 165 5.58 1.33 -20.67
CA PHE A 165 6.60 0.32 -20.92
C PHE A 165 7.19 -0.23 -19.62
N TRP A 166 7.62 0.63 -18.69
CA TRP A 166 8.21 0.17 -17.43
C TRP A 166 7.19 -0.49 -16.49
N VAL A 167 5.93 -0.04 -16.51
CA VAL A 167 4.83 -0.73 -15.80
C VAL A 167 4.63 -2.13 -16.35
N THR A 168 4.68 -2.29 -17.67
CA THR A 168 4.59 -3.60 -18.34
C THR A 168 5.77 -4.50 -17.94
N VAL A 169 7.00 -3.98 -17.99
CA VAL A 169 8.20 -4.72 -17.56
C VAL A 169 8.08 -5.16 -16.09
N LEU A 170 7.56 -4.31 -15.20
CA LEU A 170 7.33 -4.63 -13.79
C LEU A 170 6.34 -5.79 -13.63
N ASN A 171 5.20 -5.73 -14.33
CA ASN A 171 4.15 -6.74 -14.29
C ASN A 171 4.61 -8.10 -14.82
N LEU A 172 5.48 -8.10 -15.84
CA LEU A 172 6.06 -9.33 -16.44
C LEU A 172 7.23 -9.90 -15.62
N SER A 173 7.83 -9.08 -14.75
CA SER A 173 8.97 -9.52 -13.96
C SER A 173 8.53 -10.50 -12.87
N THR A 174 9.16 -11.66 -12.81
CA THR A 174 8.90 -12.66 -11.76
C THR A 174 9.14 -12.04 -10.37
N GLY A 175 8.13 -12.05 -9.51
CA GLY A 175 8.20 -11.42 -8.20
C GLY A 175 8.08 -9.88 -8.22
N GLY A 176 7.84 -9.27 -9.39
CA GLY A 176 7.60 -7.84 -9.51
C GLY A 176 6.22 -7.42 -9.02
N PRO A 177 6.09 -6.19 -8.51
CA PRO A 177 4.81 -5.68 -8.04
C PRO A 177 3.83 -5.46 -9.20
N THR A 178 2.55 -5.61 -8.91
CA THR A 178 1.46 -5.13 -9.77
C THR A 178 1.02 -3.76 -9.26
N LEU A 179 1.08 -2.75 -10.13
CA LEU A 179 0.65 -1.39 -9.82
C LEU A 179 -0.80 -1.17 -10.28
N PHE A 180 -1.55 -0.38 -9.52
CA PHE A 180 -2.73 0.29 -10.05
C PHE A 180 -2.24 1.38 -11.01
N TYR A 181 -2.48 1.20 -12.31
CA TYR A 181 -2.00 2.13 -13.33
C TYR A 181 -3.16 2.71 -14.14
N PRO A 182 -3.47 4.02 -14.00
CA PRO A 182 -4.53 4.67 -14.76
C PRO A 182 -4.13 4.76 -16.24
N ARG A 183 -4.97 4.24 -17.14
CA ARG A 183 -4.76 4.30 -18.60
C ARG A 183 -5.53 5.45 -19.23
N THR A 184 -6.46 6.07 -18.54
CA THR A 184 -7.17 7.25 -19.07
C THR A 184 -7.20 8.35 -18.02
N SER A 185 -7.40 9.58 -18.46
CA SER A 185 -7.59 10.72 -17.54
C SER A 185 -8.91 10.64 -16.76
N GLU A 186 -9.81 9.73 -17.14
CA GLU A 186 -11.06 9.44 -16.42
C GLU A 186 -10.84 8.43 -15.28
N ASP A 187 -9.67 7.79 -15.22
CA ASP A 187 -9.28 6.92 -14.12
C ASP A 187 -8.92 7.73 -12.86
N ILE A 188 -8.69 6.99 -11.77
CA ILE A 188 -8.28 7.56 -10.49
C ILE A 188 -6.94 8.31 -10.65
N ASP A 189 -6.91 9.55 -10.18
CA ASP A 189 -5.66 10.32 -10.10
C ASP A 189 -4.78 9.77 -8.97
N LEU A 190 -3.79 8.96 -9.37
CA LEU A 190 -2.77 8.41 -8.47
C LEU A 190 -1.48 9.24 -8.48
N SER A 191 -1.46 10.39 -9.17
CA SER A 191 -0.29 11.28 -9.27
C SER A 191 -0.06 12.14 -8.05
N ASN A 192 -1.11 12.38 -7.27
CA ASN A 192 -1.01 13.22 -6.09
C ASN A 192 -0.38 12.46 -4.90
N PRO A 193 0.79 12.89 -4.38
CA PRO A 193 1.44 12.27 -3.22
C PRO A 193 0.62 12.41 -1.92
N ASP A 194 -0.31 13.37 -1.85
CA ASP A 194 -1.19 13.59 -0.70
C ASP A 194 -2.37 12.60 -0.61
N THR A 195 -2.34 11.54 -1.42
CA THR A 195 -3.38 10.50 -1.45
C THR A 195 -3.06 9.31 -0.54
N ILE A 196 -1.80 9.12 -0.15
CA ILE A 196 -1.34 7.95 0.63
C ILE A 196 -0.69 8.40 1.96
N PRO A 197 -1.07 7.81 3.10
CA PRO A 197 -0.46 8.12 4.39
C PRO A 197 0.99 7.66 4.43
N PRO A 198 1.85 8.23 5.30
CA PRO A 198 3.26 7.83 5.40
C PRO A 198 3.45 6.36 5.81
N TYR A 199 2.44 5.77 6.46
CA TYR A 199 2.47 4.42 6.98
C TYR A 199 1.17 3.68 6.71
N LEU A 200 1.29 2.39 6.38
CA LEU A 200 0.18 1.45 6.30
C LEU A 200 0.49 0.22 7.14
N PHE A 201 -0.57 -0.43 7.62
CA PHE A 201 -0.52 -1.59 8.51
C PHE A 201 -1.32 -2.75 7.93
N ARG A 202 -0.86 -3.97 8.15
CA ARG A 202 -1.58 -5.19 7.80
C ARG A 202 -1.37 -6.25 8.87
N VAL A 203 -2.46 -6.79 9.39
CA VAL A 203 -2.45 -7.93 10.30
C VAL A 203 -2.48 -9.21 9.48
N PHE A 204 -1.67 -10.19 9.85
CA PHE A 204 -1.69 -11.51 9.23
C PHE A 204 -1.34 -12.63 10.23
N ASP A 205 -1.75 -13.85 9.89
CA ASP A 205 -1.38 -15.08 10.57
C ASP A 205 -1.47 -16.27 9.59
N LYS A 206 -1.27 -17.49 10.08
CA LYS A 206 -1.34 -18.73 9.27
C LYS A 206 -2.70 -18.99 8.59
N LYS A 207 -3.78 -18.35 9.04
CA LYS A 207 -5.14 -18.47 8.46
C LYS A 207 -5.43 -17.38 7.42
N SER A 208 -4.59 -16.34 7.31
CA SER A 208 -4.74 -15.28 6.32
C SER A 208 -4.63 -15.81 4.88
N SER A 209 -5.47 -15.31 3.97
CA SER A 209 -5.40 -15.61 2.54
C SER A 209 -4.10 -15.14 1.88
N GLY A 210 -3.67 -15.85 0.85
CA GLY A 210 -2.44 -15.59 0.11
C GLY A 210 -1.16 -15.98 0.87
N LYS A 211 -0.01 -15.51 0.39
CA LYS A 211 1.29 -15.71 1.04
C LYS A 211 1.59 -14.49 1.90
N ASN A 212 1.82 -14.68 3.20
CA ASN A 212 2.14 -13.60 4.13
C ASN A 212 3.34 -14.02 4.98
N ASN A 213 4.46 -13.29 4.91
CA ASN A 213 5.63 -13.54 5.75
C ASN A 213 6.45 -12.27 5.97
N LYS A 214 7.60 -12.38 6.65
CA LYS A 214 8.46 -11.23 7.02
C LYS A 214 9.12 -10.49 5.85
N LYS A 215 9.04 -10.99 4.62
CA LYS A 215 9.71 -10.42 3.44
C LYS A 215 8.76 -10.06 2.30
N VAL A 216 7.67 -10.81 2.17
CA VAL A 216 6.73 -10.70 1.07
C VAL A 216 5.29 -10.96 1.51
N MET A 217 4.38 -10.17 0.94
CA MET A 217 2.95 -10.41 0.99
C MET A 217 2.42 -10.55 -0.44
N ALA A 218 1.64 -11.57 -0.72
CA ALA A 218 1.06 -11.81 -2.03
C ALA A 218 -0.38 -12.27 -1.91
N SER A 219 -1.23 -11.78 -2.82
CA SER A 219 -2.65 -12.15 -2.88
C SER A 219 -2.84 -13.62 -3.26
N SER A 220 -4.02 -14.17 -2.94
CA SER A 220 -4.35 -15.56 -3.29
C SER A 220 -4.30 -15.79 -4.80
N GLY A 221 -4.73 -14.82 -5.61
CA GLY A 221 -4.65 -14.89 -7.06
C GLY A 221 -3.21 -14.98 -7.56
N TYR A 222 -2.31 -14.15 -7.01
CA TYR A 222 -0.88 -14.22 -7.34
C TYR A 222 -0.28 -15.60 -7.02
N THR A 223 -0.61 -16.17 -5.86
CA THR A 223 -0.09 -17.49 -5.46
C THR A 223 -0.65 -18.64 -6.28
N SER A 224 -1.85 -18.49 -6.84
CA SER A 224 -2.56 -19.54 -7.59
C SER A 224 -2.21 -19.53 -9.08
N GLN A 225 -1.72 -18.40 -9.60
CA GLN A 225 -1.30 -18.30 -10.99
C GLN A 225 0.00 -19.09 -11.21
N VAL A 226 -0.13 -20.20 -11.94
CA VAL A 226 0.98 -20.96 -12.52
C VAL A 226 1.60 -20.11 -13.63
N GLN A 227 2.48 -19.16 -13.26
CA GLN A 227 3.53 -18.52 -14.07
C GLN A 227 3.24 -17.98 -15.50
N SER A 228 2.03 -18.08 -16.08
CA SER A 228 1.83 -17.89 -17.53
C SER A 228 1.03 -16.65 -17.95
N SER A 229 0.50 -15.87 -17.03
CA SER A 229 -0.10 -14.57 -17.32
C SER A 229 -0.01 -13.72 -16.06
N GLY A 230 0.63 -12.55 -16.13
CA GLY A 230 0.78 -11.65 -14.99
C GLY A 230 -0.55 -11.38 -14.28
N VAL A 231 -0.49 -11.00 -13.01
CA VAL A 231 -1.68 -10.53 -12.29
C VAL A 231 -2.19 -9.29 -13.00
N ASN A 232 -3.41 -9.37 -13.55
CA ASN A 232 -4.05 -8.24 -14.21
C ASN A 232 -4.26 -7.11 -13.20
N ASP A 233 -3.80 -5.92 -13.56
CA ASP A 233 -4.14 -4.69 -12.86
C ASP A 233 -5.67 -4.48 -12.91
N LEU A 234 -6.29 -4.29 -11.75
CA LEU A 234 -7.71 -4.03 -11.58
C LEU A 234 -8.19 -2.88 -12.46
N LEU A 235 -7.40 -1.80 -12.62
CA LEU A 235 -7.79 -0.66 -13.46
C LEU A 235 -7.79 -0.98 -14.95
N SER A 236 -7.11 -2.06 -15.34
CA SER A 236 -7.05 -2.56 -16.71
C SER A 236 -8.11 -3.63 -17.02
N MET A 237 -8.90 -4.07 -16.04
CA MET A 237 -9.98 -5.05 -16.21
C MET A 237 -11.25 -4.41 -16.79
N GLU A 238 -12.16 -5.22 -17.34
CA GLU A 238 -13.51 -4.77 -17.64
C GLU A 238 -14.18 -4.31 -16.33
N ASP A 239 -14.87 -3.17 -16.36
CA ASP A 239 -15.49 -2.60 -15.16
C ASP A 239 -16.39 -3.59 -14.42
N SER A 240 -17.17 -4.40 -15.15
CA SER A 240 -18.08 -5.36 -14.54
C SER A 240 -17.33 -6.48 -13.80
N GLU A 241 -16.14 -6.87 -14.27
CA GLU A 241 -15.25 -7.83 -13.63
C GLU A 241 -14.58 -7.20 -12.40
N ALA A 242 -14.04 -5.99 -12.54
CA ALA A 242 -13.42 -5.24 -11.44
C ALA A 242 -14.41 -4.99 -10.28
N THR A 243 -15.66 -4.60 -10.59
CA THR A 243 -16.72 -4.43 -9.59
C THR A 243 -17.00 -5.73 -8.84
N LYS A 244 -17.09 -6.86 -9.55
CA LYS A 244 -17.32 -8.19 -8.94
C LYS A 244 -16.13 -8.62 -8.08
N LEU A 245 -14.90 -8.33 -8.51
CA LEU A 245 -13.68 -8.61 -7.75
C LEU A 245 -13.65 -7.80 -6.46
N LEU A 246 -13.92 -6.49 -6.51
CA LEU A 246 -14.03 -5.64 -5.31
C LEU A 246 -15.11 -6.13 -4.34
N TYR A 247 -16.29 -6.45 -4.88
CA TYR A 247 -17.37 -7.03 -4.08
C TYR A 247 -16.97 -8.36 -3.43
N TYR A 248 -16.26 -9.22 -4.18
CA TYR A 248 -15.74 -10.46 -3.65
C TYR A 248 -14.75 -10.20 -2.52
N HIS A 249 -13.72 -9.39 -2.79
CA HIS A 249 -12.65 -9.08 -1.86
C HIS A 249 -13.23 -8.54 -0.55
N ILE A 250 -14.00 -7.45 -0.62
CA ILE A 250 -14.50 -6.74 0.55
C ILE A 250 -15.56 -7.56 1.31
N GLY A 251 -16.51 -8.18 0.61
CA GLY A 251 -17.72 -8.74 1.25
C GLY A 251 -17.81 -10.26 1.29
N LYS A 252 -17.13 -10.99 0.40
CA LYS A 252 -17.30 -12.44 0.25
C LYS A 252 -16.05 -13.27 0.43
N LYS A 253 -14.87 -12.67 0.55
CA LYS A 253 -13.59 -13.39 0.62
C LYS A 253 -13.54 -14.48 1.70
N ARG A 254 -14.35 -14.35 2.76
CA ARG A 254 -14.61 -15.41 3.75
C ARG A 254 -15.03 -16.77 3.16
N THR A 255 -15.76 -16.80 2.04
CA THR A 255 -16.22 -18.04 1.42
C THR A 255 -15.08 -18.78 0.72
N ARG A 256 -13.98 -18.09 0.42
CA ARG A 256 -12.81 -18.58 -0.32
C ARG A 256 -13.13 -19.21 -1.67
N THR A 257 -14.35 -19.01 -2.18
CA THR A 257 -14.85 -19.67 -3.40
C THR A 257 -14.09 -19.20 -4.64
N ASN A 258 -13.60 -17.96 -4.64
CA ASN A 258 -12.90 -17.35 -5.77
C ASN A 258 -11.54 -16.79 -5.36
N ASP A 259 -10.90 -17.34 -4.33
CA ASP A 259 -9.64 -16.82 -3.79
C ASP A 259 -8.54 -16.80 -4.87
N HIS A 260 -8.53 -17.77 -5.77
CA HIS A 260 -7.58 -17.86 -6.89
C HIS A 260 -7.72 -16.73 -7.92
N GLN A 261 -8.78 -15.92 -7.87
CA GLN A 261 -8.99 -14.76 -8.75
C GLN A 261 -8.74 -13.43 -8.02
N ASP A 262 -8.66 -13.46 -6.69
CA ASP A 262 -8.48 -12.24 -5.89
C ASP A 262 -7.02 -11.78 -5.95
N CYS A 263 -6.81 -10.72 -6.73
CA CYS A 263 -5.50 -10.09 -6.88
C CYS A 263 -5.16 -9.12 -5.75
N LEU A 264 -6.09 -8.81 -4.84
CA LEU A 264 -5.94 -7.70 -3.89
C LEU A 264 -5.43 -8.14 -2.51
N LEU A 265 -4.77 -7.20 -1.84
CA LEU A 265 -4.36 -7.27 -0.44
C LEU A 265 -4.80 -6.00 0.27
N SER A 266 -5.52 -6.15 1.38
CA SER A 266 -5.89 -5.01 2.23
C SER A 266 -4.81 -4.58 3.19
N TRP A 267 -4.76 -3.27 3.39
CA TRP A 267 -3.96 -2.53 4.34
C TRP A 267 -4.86 -1.51 5.05
N THR A 268 -4.43 -1.01 6.19
CA THR A 268 -5.11 0.09 6.90
C THR A 268 -4.13 1.19 7.25
N SER A 269 -4.58 2.45 7.22
CA SER A 269 -3.86 3.58 7.78
C SER A 269 -3.99 3.69 9.31
N SER A 270 -4.88 2.93 9.92
CA SER A 270 -5.16 2.97 11.36
C SER A 270 -4.43 1.86 12.12
N LEU A 271 -3.39 2.22 12.88
CA LEU A 271 -2.75 1.29 13.81
C LEU A 271 -3.71 0.85 14.92
N LEU A 272 -4.66 1.72 15.33
CA LEU A 272 -5.74 1.35 16.26
C LEU A 272 -6.55 0.18 15.69
N TYR A 273 -7.00 0.32 14.44
CA TYR A 273 -7.73 -0.75 13.77
C TYR A 273 -6.90 -2.02 13.68
N ALA A 274 -5.62 -1.92 13.29
CA ALA A 274 -4.74 -3.08 13.17
C ALA A 274 -4.55 -3.82 14.51
N VAL A 275 -4.29 -3.10 15.61
CA VAL A 275 -4.14 -3.73 16.94
C VAL A 275 -5.46 -4.36 17.40
N GLN A 276 -6.58 -3.65 17.24
CA GLN A 276 -7.89 -4.20 17.61
C GLN A 276 -8.25 -5.43 16.76
N TYR A 277 -7.90 -5.40 15.46
CA TYR A 277 -8.12 -6.52 14.56
C TYR A 277 -7.25 -7.73 14.93
N ALA A 278 -6.01 -7.50 15.38
CA ALA A 278 -5.18 -8.57 15.93
C ALA A 278 -5.83 -9.22 17.17
N THR A 279 -6.33 -8.41 18.13
CA THR A 279 -7.10 -8.94 19.27
C THR A 279 -8.35 -9.69 18.83
N TYR A 280 -9.12 -9.14 17.89
CA TYR A 280 -10.30 -9.79 17.33
C TYR A 280 -9.97 -11.17 16.75
N ARG A 281 -8.94 -11.26 15.91
CA ARG A 281 -8.52 -12.52 15.30
C ARG A 281 -8.07 -13.53 16.33
N GLN A 282 -7.35 -13.08 17.35
CA GLN A 282 -6.95 -13.92 18.46
C GLN A 282 -8.13 -14.63 19.10
N HIS A 283 -9.17 -13.87 19.49
CA HIS A 283 -10.34 -14.42 20.14
C HIS A 283 -11.24 -15.22 19.19
N ARG A 284 -11.37 -14.80 17.94
CA ARG A 284 -12.23 -15.47 16.96
C ARG A 284 -11.64 -16.77 16.43
N LEU A 285 -10.32 -16.83 16.27
CA LEU A 285 -9.63 -17.94 15.62
C LEU A 285 -8.88 -18.82 16.61
N ASP A 286 -8.95 -18.51 17.90
CA ASP A 286 -8.25 -19.17 19.01
C ASP A 286 -6.75 -19.34 18.71
N LEU A 287 -6.12 -18.23 18.34
CA LEU A 287 -4.70 -18.19 17.98
C LEU A 287 -3.84 -17.72 19.15
N SER A 288 -2.57 -18.09 19.12
CA SER A 288 -1.57 -17.53 20.02
C SER A 288 -1.23 -16.09 19.64
N TYR A 289 -0.86 -15.26 20.61
CA TYR A 289 -0.37 -13.90 20.38
C TYR A 289 0.92 -13.88 19.56
N THR A 290 1.72 -14.95 19.62
CA THR A 290 2.93 -15.16 18.81
C THR A 290 2.63 -15.38 17.33
N ASP A 291 1.45 -15.92 17.01
CA ASP A 291 1.08 -16.34 15.66
C ASP A 291 0.44 -15.19 14.85
N ILE A 292 0.08 -14.09 15.52
CA ILE A 292 -0.57 -12.92 14.91
C ILE A 292 0.45 -11.80 14.81
N GLU A 293 0.77 -11.42 13.57
CA GLU A 293 1.75 -10.40 13.28
C GLU A 293 1.11 -9.16 12.63
N ILE A 294 1.66 -7.99 12.92
CA ILE A 294 1.31 -6.70 12.31
C ILE A 294 2.53 -6.25 11.50
N CYS A 295 2.36 -6.17 10.18
CA CYS A 295 3.32 -5.54 9.29
C CYS A 295 3.03 -4.05 9.17
N MET A 296 4.06 -3.24 9.35
CA MET A 296 4.06 -1.81 9.12
C MET A 296 4.98 -1.49 7.94
N VAL A 297 4.49 -0.75 6.95
CA VAL A 297 5.28 -0.31 5.78
C VAL A 297 5.43 1.20 5.75
N LYS A 298 6.58 1.69 5.25
CA LYS A 298 6.78 3.12 4.93
C LYS A 298 6.43 3.33 3.46
N THR A 299 5.28 3.95 3.19
CA THR A 299 4.70 4.02 1.84
C THR A 299 5.59 4.76 0.84
N SER A 300 6.36 5.76 1.29
CA SER A 300 7.30 6.49 0.44
C SER A 300 8.48 5.66 -0.09
N GLN A 301 8.64 4.41 0.35
CA GLN A 301 9.63 3.47 -0.17
C GLN A 301 9.09 2.52 -1.25
N PHE A 302 7.81 2.65 -1.59
CA PHE A 302 7.11 1.86 -2.61
C PHE A 302 6.83 2.72 -3.84
N LEU A 303 6.54 2.05 -4.96
CA LEU A 303 6.17 2.73 -6.19
C LEU A 303 4.82 3.44 -6.06
N GLN A 304 4.69 4.56 -6.75
CA GLN A 304 3.40 5.18 -6.99
C GLN A 304 2.47 4.17 -7.68
N GLY A 305 1.21 4.10 -7.24
CA GLY A 305 0.27 3.08 -7.70
C GLY A 305 0.41 1.71 -6.99
N GLN A 306 1.35 1.52 -6.07
CA GLN A 306 1.42 0.27 -5.30
C GLN A 306 0.26 0.11 -4.31
N PHE A 307 -0.21 1.22 -3.75
CA PHE A 307 -1.32 1.29 -2.82
C PHE A 307 -2.36 2.28 -3.33
N VAL A 308 -3.63 1.92 -3.25
CA VAL A 308 -4.76 2.79 -3.58
C VAL A 308 -5.80 2.69 -2.48
N ARG A 309 -6.40 3.82 -2.11
CA ARG A 309 -7.46 3.85 -1.09
C ARG A 309 -8.70 3.15 -1.60
N ASP A 310 -9.36 2.38 -0.74
CA ASP A 310 -10.56 1.62 -1.10
C ASP A 310 -11.68 2.51 -1.65
N ILE A 311 -11.92 3.68 -1.06
CA ILE A 311 -12.96 4.63 -1.47
C ILE A 311 -12.77 5.11 -2.90
N GLU A 312 -11.54 5.33 -3.35
CA GLU A 312 -11.28 5.77 -4.74
C GLU A 312 -11.73 4.71 -5.74
N LEU A 313 -11.42 3.45 -5.45
CA LEU A 313 -11.83 2.31 -6.26
C LEU A 313 -13.34 2.06 -6.17
N LEU A 314 -13.92 2.15 -4.98
CA LEU A 314 -15.35 2.02 -4.78
C LEU A 314 -16.13 3.09 -5.54
N ASN A 315 -15.67 4.35 -5.53
CA ASN A 315 -16.27 5.44 -6.29
C ASN A 315 -16.15 5.21 -7.80
N LYS A 316 -14.96 4.85 -8.29
CA LYS A 316 -14.74 4.54 -9.72
C LYS A 316 -15.74 3.49 -10.23
N TYR A 317 -15.92 2.41 -9.48
CA TYR A 317 -16.76 1.28 -9.90
C TYR A 317 -18.20 1.36 -9.39
N TYR A 318 -18.59 2.44 -8.71
CA TYR A 318 -19.94 2.62 -8.18
C TYR A 318 -21.03 2.61 -9.28
N PRO A 319 -20.88 3.27 -10.44
CA PRO A 319 -21.88 3.21 -11.51
C PRO A 319 -22.19 1.78 -11.96
N ASN A 320 -21.16 0.93 -12.04
CA ASN A 320 -21.31 -0.49 -12.38
C ASN A 320 -21.94 -1.29 -11.23
N ALA A 321 -21.59 -0.99 -9.98
CA ALA A 321 -22.24 -1.60 -8.82
C ALA A 321 -23.75 -1.26 -8.78
N GLU A 322 -24.13 -0.02 -9.13
CA GLU A 322 -25.52 0.41 -9.26
C GLU A 322 -26.24 -0.36 -10.38
N TYR A 323 -25.63 -0.49 -11.55
CA TYR A 323 -26.17 -1.28 -12.67
C TYR A 323 -26.39 -2.76 -12.30
N LEU A 324 -25.40 -3.39 -11.64
CA LEU A 324 -25.49 -4.79 -11.21
C LEU A 324 -26.50 -5.00 -10.07
N GLY A 325 -26.73 -3.98 -9.25
CA GLY A 325 -27.76 -3.97 -8.20
C GLY A 325 -27.56 -4.99 -7.07
N GLY A 326 -28.65 -5.26 -6.35
CA GLY A 326 -28.71 -6.27 -5.30
C GLY A 326 -27.66 -6.10 -4.20
N LYS A 327 -27.00 -7.21 -3.83
CA LYS A 327 -26.00 -7.23 -2.75
C LYS A 327 -24.71 -6.49 -3.11
N ILE A 328 -24.40 -6.33 -4.40
CA ILE A 328 -23.20 -5.63 -4.87
C ILE A 328 -23.35 -4.14 -4.54
N ARG A 329 -24.43 -3.52 -5.06
CA ARG A 329 -24.80 -2.15 -4.72
C ARG A 329 -24.86 -1.93 -3.20
N GLY A 330 -25.56 -2.82 -2.49
CA GLY A 330 -25.71 -2.69 -1.03
C GLY A 330 -24.38 -2.69 -0.27
N LEU A 331 -23.36 -3.43 -0.74
CA LEU A 331 -22.03 -3.41 -0.14
C LEU A 331 -21.31 -2.07 -0.39
N PHE A 332 -21.39 -1.56 -1.62
CA PHE A 332 -20.80 -0.28 -1.99
C PHE A 332 -21.44 0.87 -1.20
N ASP A 333 -22.78 0.91 -1.15
CA ASP A 333 -23.54 1.90 -0.37
C ASP A 333 -23.14 1.88 1.11
N LEU A 334 -22.98 0.70 1.70
CA LEU A 334 -22.55 0.56 3.08
C LEU A 334 -21.15 1.15 3.29
N ARG A 335 -20.19 0.81 2.42
CA ARG A 335 -18.79 1.27 2.56
C ARG A 335 -18.62 2.76 2.29
N LEU A 336 -19.37 3.32 1.36
CA LEU A 336 -19.26 4.74 0.98
C LEU A 336 -20.05 5.65 1.93
N ASN A 337 -21.23 5.21 2.40
CA ASN A 337 -22.15 6.10 3.13
C ASN A 337 -22.06 5.97 4.66
N ARG A 338 -21.49 4.89 5.20
CA ARG A 338 -21.41 4.68 6.67
C ARG A 338 -20.02 4.98 7.21
N GLN A 339 -19.80 6.28 7.39
CA GLN A 339 -18.50 6.85 7.75
C GLN A 339 -17.96 6.34 9.09
N GLU A 340 -18.83 5.94 10.01
CA GLU A 340 -18.47 5.36 11.30
C GLU A 340 -17.65 4.06 11.15
N TYR A 341 -17.94 3.26 10.12
CA TYR A 341 -17.25 2.00 9.82
C TYR A 341 -16.03 2.16 8.92
N TYR A 342 -15.63 3.39 8.61
CA TYR A 342 -14.45 3.62 7.79
C TYR A 342 -13.18 3.23 8.57
N ASN A 343 -12.47 2.25 8.03
CA ASN A 343 -11.31 1.65 8.70
C ASN A 343 -9.97 2.12 8.09
N GLY A 344 -10.00 3.13 7.22
CA GLY A 344 -8.80 3.63 6.55
C GLY A 344 -8.20 2.60 5.60
N GLU A 345 -9.02 1.86 4.86
CA GLU A 345 -8.56 0.73 4.05
C GLU A 345 -7.86 1.19 2.75
N TYR A 346 -6.78 0.50 2.42
CA TYR A 346 -6.04 0.64 1.17
C TYR A 346 -5.84 -0.74 0.58
N PHE A 347 -5.80 -0.84 -0.75
CA PHE A 347 -5.48 -2.06 -1.45
C PHE A 347 -4.11 -1.96 -2.11
N SER A 348 -3.40 -3.08 -2.16
CA SER A 348 -2.32 -3.34 -3.11
C SER A 348 -2.69 -4.54 -3.99
N GLN A 349 -2.04 -4.71 -5.14
CA GLN A 349 -2.31 -5.84 -6.05
C GLN A 349 -1.11 -6.79 -6.16
N GLY A 350 -1.40 -8.05 -6.48
CA GLY A 350 -0.39 -9.07 -6.77
C GLY A 350 0.51 -9.33 -5.56
N VAL A 351 1.75 -8.85 -5.64
CA VAL A 351 2.80 -9.05 -4.64
C VAL A 351 3.39 -7.73 -4.15
N VAL A 352 3.62 -7.63 -2.84
CA VAL A 352 4.32 -6.55 -2.16
C VAL A 352 5.60 -7.10 -1.54
N ASN A 353 6.74 -6.76 -2.13
CA ASN A 353 8.04 -7.06 -1.57
C ASN A 353 8.42 -6.00 -0.54
N HIS A 354 8.36 -6.33 0.74
CA HIS A 354 8.51 -5.34 1.81
C HIS A 354 9.80 -5.52 2.64
N SER A 355 10.63 -6.52 2.31
CA SER A 355 11.95 -6.70 2.93
C SER A 355 12.78 -5.40 2.89
N GLY A 356 13.29 -4.97 4.06
CA GLY A 356 14.05 -3.73 4.21
C GLY A 356 13.24 -2.43 4.11
N ARG A 357 11.92 -2.53 3.93
CA ARG A 357 10.97 -1.41 3.79
C ARG A 357 9.79 -1.48 4.75
N SER A 358 9.87 -2.40 5.71
CA SER A 358 8.82 -2.71 6.66
C SER A 358 9.38 -3.17 7.99
N CYS A 359 8.53 -3.14 9.01
CA CYS A 359 8.73 -3.85 10.25
C CYS A 359 7.57 -4.83 10.46
N VAL A 360 7.84 -6.00 11.05
CA VAL A 360 6.82 -6.98 11.42
C VAL A 360 6.94 -7.22 12.92
N VAL A 361 5.85 -7.02 13.64
CA VAL A 361 5.77 -7.18 15.09
C VAL A 361 4.64 -8.14 15.46
N SER A 362 4.87 -9.06 16.38
CA SER A 362 3.80 -9.93 16.89
C SER A 362 2.90 -9.19 17.89
N LEU A 363 1.67 -9.68 18.06
CA LEU A 363 0.77 -9.18 19.10
C LEU A 363 1.36 -9.39 20.51
N GLU A 364 2.11 -10.49 20.72
CA GLU A 364 2.82 -10.75 21.97
C GLU A 364 3.85 -9.66 22.27
N GLN A 365 4.68 -9.28 21.29
CA GLN A 365 5.67 -8.21 21.49
C GLN A 365 5.01 -6.88 21.89
N LEU A 366 3.86 -6.56 21.28
CA LEU A 366 3.10 -5.36 21.64
C LEU A 366 2.49 -5.46 23.05
N GLU A 367 1.98 -6.63 23.44
CA GLU A 367 1.50 -6.90 24.80
C GLU A 367 2.63 -6.69 25.83
N VAL A 368 3.76 -7.36 25.64
CA VAL A 368 4.94 -7.27 26.52
C VAL A 368 5.44 -5.83 26.62
N ALA A 369 5.44 -5.08 25.51
CA ALA A 369 5.82 -3.68 25.51
C ALA A 369 4.79 -2.75 26.18
N GLY A 370 3.58 -3.23 26.43
CA GLY A 370 2.56 -2.57 27.25
C GLY A 370 1.39 -1.98 26.49
N ILE A 371 1.04 -2.48 25.29
CA ILE A 371 -0.11 -1.95 24.53
C ILE A 371 -1.42 -2.00 25.33
N PHE A 372 -1.68 -3.10 26.04
CA PHE A 372 -2.85 -3.24 26.91
C PHE A 372 -2.70 -2.54 28.27
N LYS A 373 -1.49 -2.13 28.65
CA LYS A 373 -1.29 -1.22 29.79
C LYS A 373 -1.67 0.21 29.40
N LEU A 374 -1.28 0.65 28.20
CA LEU A 374 -1.61 1.98 27.69
C LEU A 374 -3.10 2.09 27.33
N TYR A 375 -3.66 1.03 26.75
CA TYR A 375 -5.06 0.95 26.31
C TYR A 375 -5.70 -0.37 26.78
N PRO A 376 -6.11 -0.48 28.06
CA PRO A 376 -6.74 -1.69 28.59
C PRO A 376 -7.99 -2.11 27.83
N GLU A 377 -8.71 -1.17 27.23
CA GLU A 377 -9.92 -1.45 26.46
C GLU A 377 -9.67 -2.31 25.22
N LEU A 378 -8.45 -2.31 24.67
CA LEU A 378 -8.09 -3.13 23.50
C LEU A 378 -7.99 -4.62 23.83
N LYS A 379 -7.98 -5.00 25.12
CA LYS A 379 -7.95 -6.40 25.54
C LYS A 379 -9.32 -7.09 25.39
N ASP A 380 -10.41 -6.32 25.41
CA ASP A 380 -11.75 -6.87 25.21
C ASP A 380 -12.15 -6.76 23.72
N PRO A 381 -12.35 -7.89 23.02
CA PRO A 381 -12.75 -7.89 21.61
C PRO A 381 -14.23 -7.57 21.40
N ARG A 382 -15.03 -7.50 22.47
CA ARG A 382 -16.49 -7.36 22.39
C ARG A 382 -16.91 -5.90 22.23
N ASP A 383 -17.86 -5.68 21.33
CA ASP A 383 -18.58 -4.43 21.18
C ASP A 383 -19.50 -4.14 22.38
N SER A 384 -20.11 -2.96 22.38
CA SER A 384 -21.08 -2.49 23.38
C SER A 384 -22.31 -3.39 23.50
N GLY A 385 -22.63 -4.17 22.46
CA GLY A 385 -23.67 -5.20 22.45
C GLY A 385 -23.20 -6.58 22.94
N GLY A 386 -21.95 -6.72 23.40
CA GLY A 386 -21.37 -7.96 23.89
C GLY A 386 -20.97 -8.95 22.79
N ARG A 387 -20.99 -8.54 21.52
CA ARG A 387 -20.65 -9.38 20.36
C ARG A 387 -19.21 -9.13 19.94
N ILE A 388 -18.54 -10.15 19.41
CA ILE A 388 -17.19 -9.99 18.87
C ILE A 388 -17.28 -9.53 17.42
N LEU A 389 -17.50 -8.24 17.18
CA LEU A 389 -17.60 -7.64 15.84
C LEU A 389 -16.54 -6.55 15.72
N ASN A 390 -15.54 -6.73 14.87
CA ASN A 390 -14.35 -5.88 14.88
C ASN A 390 -14.67 -4.42 14.54
N ALA A 391 -15.45 -4.20 13.48
CA ALA A 391 -15.79 -2.85 13.03
C ALA A 391 -16.60 -2.10 14.09
N ASN A 392 -17.64 -2.74 14.64
CA ASN A 392 -18.43 -2.18 15.74
C ASN A 392 -17.57 -1.85 16.96
N ARG A 393 -16.67 -2.77 17.35
CA ARG A 393 -15.79 -2.56 18.49
C ARG A 393 -14.86 -1.36 18.26
N VAL A 394 -14.31 -1.20 17.06
CA VAL A 394 -13.51 -0.01 16.73
C VAL A 394 -14.36 1.27 16.78
N CYS A 395 -15.63 1.24 16.33
CA CYS A 395 -16.55 2.36 16.49
C CYS A 395 -16.75 2.74 17.97
N ASP A 396 -17.03 1.77 18.85
CA ASP A 396 -17.20 2.00 20.29
C ASP A 396 -15.94 2.62 20.91
N LEU A 397 -14.76 2.14 20.52
CA LEU A 397 -13.48 2.66 21.00
C LEU A 397 -13.28 4.10 20.56
N ARG A 398 -13.56 4.43 19.29
CA ARG A 398 -13.47 5.80 18.76
C ARG A 398 -14.42 6.76 19.47
N GLU A 399 -15.66 6.32 19.73
CA GLU A 399 -16.65 7.10 20.48
C GLU A 399 -16.17 7.32 21.92
N LYS A 400 -15.78 6.26 22.63
CA LYS A 400 -15.27 6.31 24.00
C LYS A 400 -14.05 7.22 24.14
N TRP A 401 -13.22 7.29 23.11
CA TRP A 401 -11.97 8.05 23.09
C TRP A 401 -12.08 9.39 22.34
N SER A 402 -13.30 9.86 22.09
CA SER A 402 -13.58 11.13 21.42
C SER A 402 -13.34 12.36 22.32
N LEU A 403 -13.61 12.23 23.62
CA LEU A 403 -13.47 13.32 24.58
C LEU A 403 -11.99 13.69 24.76
N GLN A 404 -11.68 14.97 24.60
CA GLN A 404 -10.31 15.48 24.72
C GLN A 404 -9.79 15.32 26.17
N ARG A 405 -8.56 14.82 26.30
CA ARG A 405 -7.86 14.69 27.59
C ARG A 405 -6.40 15.14 27.49
N THR A 406 -5.80 15.44 28.63
CA THR A 406 -4.35 15.64 28.73
C THR A 406 -3.60 14.31 28.68
N THR A 407 -2.30 14.37 28.42
CA THR A 407 -1.41 13.20 28.37
C THR A 407 -0.53 13.15 29.61
N THR A 408 -0.22 11.96 30.12
CA THR A 408 0.73 11.81 31.24
C THR A 408 2.13 11.40 30.79
N ASN A 409 3.14 11.61 31.64
CA ASN A 409 4.51 11.17 31.34
C ASN A 409 4.62 9.64 31.27
N GLU A 410 3.82 8.92 32.04
CA GLU A 410 3.73 7.47 32.03
C GLU A 410 3.17 6.98 30.69
N GLU A 411 2.14 7.64 30.16
CA GLU A 411 1.59 7.32 28.83
C GLU A 411 2.60 7.56 27.72
N ILE A 412 3.34 8.67 27.76
CA ILE A 412 4.43 8.96 26.79
C ILE A 412 5.51 7.89 26.89
N SER A 413 5.95 7.55 28.09
CA SER A 413 6.98 6.54 28.32
C SER A 413 6.53 5.15 27.85
N CYS A 414 5.27 4.80 28.07
CA CYS A 414 4.68 3.56 27.59
C CYS A 414 4.60 3.54 26.05
N ALA A 415 4.15 4.62 25.42
CA ALA A 415 4.09 4.74 23.97
C ALA A 415 5.48 4.60 23.33
N PHE A 416 6.53 5.16 23.92
CA PHE A 416 7.90 4.96 23.45
C PHE A 416 8.37 3.52 23.56
N ARG A 417 8.03 2.83 24.66
CA ARG A 417 8.39 1.42 24.83
C ARG A 417 7.75 0.55 23.75
N ILE A 418 6.46 0.78 23.46
CA ILE A 418 5.76 0.10 22.36
C ILE A 418 6.37 0.46 21.01
N ALA A 419 6.72 1.74 20.80
CA ALA A 419 7.37 2.20 19.58
C ALA A 419 8.72 1.51 19.31
N GLN A 420 9.42 1.01 20.35
CA GLN A 420 10.66 0.25 20.17
C GLN A 420 10.45 -1.10 19.49
N CYS A 421 9.24 -1.64 19.46
CA CYS A 421 8.95 -2.86 18.70
C CYS A 421 9.07 -2.65 17.18
N PHE A 422 8.88 -1.42 16.70
CA PHE A 422 8.85 -1.10 15.27
C PHE A 422 10.26 -0.75 14.74
N ASP A 423 11.15 -1.74 14.73
CA ASP A 423 12.53 -1.57 14.29
C ASP A 423 12.67 -0.98 12.88
N GLY A 424 13.61 -0.06 12.71
CA GLY A 424 13.85 0.65 11.45
C GLY A 424 12.95 1.88 11.23
N PHE A 425 12.02 2.17 12.14
CA PHE A 425 11.15 3.35 12.08
C PHE A 425 11.52 4.39 13.14
N ASP A 426 11.16 5.66 12.90
CA ASP A 426 11.34 6.71 13.89
C ASP A 426 10.38 6.51 15.06
N LYS A 427 10.93 6.09 16.19
CA LYS A 427 10.21 5.79 17.43
C LYS A 427 9.34 6.96 17.91
N ARG A 428 9.73 8.22 17.63
CA ARG A 428 8.94 9.40 18.00
C ARG A 428 7.67 9.49 17.16
N LYS A 429 7.77 9.24 15.86
CA LYS A 429 6.61 9.21 14.94
C LYS A 429 5.64 8.10 15.35
N ILE A 430 6.15 6.90 15.67
CA ILE A 430 5.31 5.79 16.15
C ILE A 430 4.65 6.11 17.50
N ALA A 431 5.38 6.71 18.44
CA ALA A 431 4.81 7.13 19.72
C ALA A 431 3.66 8.15 19.53
N CYS A 432 3.78 9.08 18.58
CA CYS A 432 2.70 10.00 18.22
C CYS A 432 1.48 9.26 17.67
N ILE A 433 1.68 8.29 16.76
CA ILE A 433 0.59 7.46 16.22
C ILE A 433 -0.12 6.69 17.35
N LEU A 434 0.64 6.09 18.28
CA LEU A 434 0.08 5.37 19.42
C LEU A 434 -0.71 6.29 20.34
N LEU A 435 -0.20 7.48 20.66
CA LEU A 435 -0.89 8.44 21.53
C LEU A 435 -2.17 8.98 20.88
N ALA A 436 -2.20 9.11 19.56
CA ALA A 436 -3.33 9.62 18.79
C ALA A 436 -4.58 8.72 18.79
N PHE A 437 -4.52 7.50 19.34
CA PHE A 437 -5.69 6.64 19.52
C PHE A 437 -6.78 7.35 20.33
N LYS A 438 -6.36 8.10 21.37
CA LYS A 438 -7.23 8.96 22.17
C LYS A 438 -7.19 10.40 21.70
N CYS A 439 -8.31 11.10 21.86
CA CYS A 439 -8.34 12.55 21.66
C CYS A 439 -7.49 13.22 22.76
N ARG A 440 -6.27 13.60 22.42
CA ARG A 440 -5.34 14.27 23.34
C ARG A 440 -5.21 15.73 22.96
N GLY A 441 -5.21 16.62 23.95
CA GLY A 441 -4.95 18.04 23.72
C GLY A 441 -3.55 18.23 23.16
N LEU A 442 -3.42 18.97 22.05
CA LEU A 442 -2.14 19.37 21.49
C LEU A 442 -1.58 20.59 22.22
N SER A 443 -0.27 20.67 22.34
CA SER A 443 0.47 21.76 22.97
C SER A 443 0.17 23.09 22.29
N ASP A 444 -0.17 24.12 23.06
CA ASP A 444 -0.47 25.46 22.52
C ASP A 444 0.79 26.18 21.98
N LYS A 445 1.97 25.55 22.11
CA LYS A 445 3.26 26.13 21.73
C LYS A 445 3.44 26.30 20.22
N ILE A 446 2.70 25.52 19.42
CA ILE A 446 2.88 25.46 17.97
C ILE A 446 1.50 25.53 17.34
N LYS A 447 1.30 26.52 16.47
CA LYS A 447 0.12 26.61 15.61
C LYS A 447 0.42 25.83 14.34
N LEU A 448 -0.49 24.95 13.94
CA LEU A 448 -0.46 24.33 12.63
C LEU A 448 -0.72 25.40 11.58
N ASP A 449 0.21 25.56 10.64
CA ASP A 449 0.12 26.56 9.56
C ASP A 449 -0.69 26.03 8.35
N THR A 450 -0.90 24.72 8.29
CA THR A 450 -1.64 24.04 7.23
C THR A 450 -3.14 24.19 7.43
N ASN A 451 -3.79 25.00 6.58
CA ASN A 451 -5.24 25.24 6.59
C ASN A 451 -6.08 24.03 6.14
N ARG A 452 -5.47 22.98 5.56
CA ARG A 452 -6.21 21.80 5.09
C ARG A 452 -5.39 20.52 5.27
N ALA A 453 -6.00 19.52 5.92
CA ALA A 453 -5.42 18.19 6.03
C ALA A 453 -5.35 17.52 4.65
N PRO A 454 -4.31 16.70 4.38
CA PRO A 454 -4.29 15.88 3.17
C PRO A 454 -5.46 14.88 3.20
N SER A 455 -5.93 14.45 2.03
CA SER A 455 -7.14 13.64 1.93
C SER A 455 -7.04 12.34 2.73
N TRP A 456 -5.83 11.77 2.89
CA TRP A 456 -5.61 10.55 3.67
C TRP A 456 -5.74 10.77 5.17
N ALA A 457 -5.59 12.00 5.64
CA ALA A 457 -5.70 12.37 7.04
C ALA A 457 -7.13 12.72 7.47
N GLU A 458 -8.09 12.79 6.55
CA GLU A 458 -9.47 13.16 6.89
C GLU A 458 -10.11 12.09 7.80
N LYS A 459 -9.83 10.81 7.54
CA LYS A 459 -10.41 9.68 8.28
C LYS A 459 -9.47 8.46 8.27
N PRO A 460 -9.64 7.54 9.23
CA PRO A 460 -10.45 7.67 10.45
C PRO A 460 -9.92 8.72 11.44
N VAL A 461 -10.67 9.00 12.50
CA VAL A 461 -10.38 10.15 13.40
C VAL A 461 -8.99 10.08 14.04
N GLU A 462 -8.52 8.88 14.41
CA GLU A 462 -7.18 8.67 14.95
C GLU A 462 -6.06 8.96 13.92
N VAL A 463 -6.36 8.80 12.63
CA VAL A 463 -5.44 9.11 11.53
C VAL A 463 -5.28 10.62 11.37
N SER A 464 -6.39 11.37 11.45
CA SER A 464 -6.37 12.82 11.50
C SER A 464 -5.56 13.36 12.67
N ARG A 465 -5.75 12.76 13.86
CA ARG A 465 -5.04 13.14 15.09
C ARG A 465 -3.54 12.90 14.97
N TYR A 466 -3.10 11.76 14.44
CA TYR A 466 -1.66 11.55 14.30
C TYR A 466 -1.07 12.41 13.20
N TRP A 467 -1.79 12.71 12.12
CA TRP A 467 -1.31 13.63 11.10
C TRP A 467 -0.94 14.99 11.73
N GLN A 468 -1.86 15.57 12.51
CA GLN A 468 -1.60 16.81 13.25
C GLN A 468 -0.36 16.71 14.16
N ALA A 469 -0.22 15.58 14.88
CA ALA A 469 0.95 15.36 15.74
C ALA A 469 2.26 15.23 14.94
N LEU A 470 2.23 14.62 13.75
CA LEU A 470 3.39 14.48 12.87
C LEU A 470 3.77 15.81 12.20
N GLU A 471 2.80 16.64 11.83
CA GLU A 471 3.05 18.01 11.33
C GLU A 471 3.74 18.86 12.40
N ILE A 472 3.22 18.85 13.63
CA ILE A 472 3.85 19.54 14.77
C ILE A 472 5.28 19.02 15.00
N LEU A 473 5.48 17.70 14.92
CA LEU A 473 6.80 17.11 15.10
C LEU A 473 7.76 17.56 13.99
N SER A 474 7.33 17.58 12.72
CA SER A 474 8.16 18.05 11.60
C SER A 474 8.59 19.50 11.78
N HIS A 475 7.65 20.40 12.15
CA HIS A 475 7.98 21.80 12.44
C HIS A 475 8.97 21.96 13.59
N LEU A 476 8.88 21.10 14.62
CA LEU A 476 9.84 21.10 15.70
C LEU A 476 11.23 20.67 15.21
N GLU A 477 11.30 19.64 14.38
CA GLU A 477 12.57 19.13 13.83
C GLU A 477 13.30 20.15 12.93
N GLU A 478 12.57 21.10 12.35
CA GLU A 478 13.12 22.17 11.51
C GLU A 478 13.74 23.35 12.30
N ASP A 479 13.49 23.47 13.61
CA ASP A 479 14.09 24.50 14.47
C ASP A 479 15.47 24.04 14.98
N PRO A 480 16.59 24.58 14.44
CA PRO A 480 17.95 24.12 14.74
C PRO A 480 18.43 24.47 16.16
N GLY A 481 17.66 25.24 16.95
CA GLY A 481 18.06 25.76 18.25
C GLY A 481 17.79 24.87 19.46
N ARG A 482 17.14 23.70 19.31
CA ARG A 482 16.73 22.86 20.46
C ARG A 482 17.06 21.38 20.28
N MET A 483 17.81 20.83 21.22
CA MET A 483 18.07 19.40 21.30
C MET A 483 16.82 18.61 21.74
N THR A 484 16.45 17.60 20.94
CA THR A 484 15.57 16.47 21.25
C THR A 484 14.14 16.82 21.68
N TYR A 485 13.25 16.97 20.71
CA TYR A 485 11.81 17.03 20.93
C TYR A 485 11.24 15.66 21.26
N LEU A 486 10.43 15.60 22.30
CA LEU A 486 9.67 14.41 22.71
C LEU A 486 8.18 14.68 22.48
N PRO A 487 7.33 13.64 22.37
CA PRO A 487 5.87 13.78 22.39
C PRO A 487 5.31 14.69 23.50
N ARG A 488 6.03 14.88 24.61
CA ARG A 488 5.71 15.87 25.65
C ARG A 488 5.65 17.33 25.15
N ASP A 489 6.32 17.62 24.05
CA ASP A 489 6.37 18.95 23.42
C ASP A 489 5.21 19.13 22.42
N ILE A 490 4.60 18.02 21.99
CA ILE A 490 3.47 17.94 21.05
C ILE A 490 2.13 17.92 21.79
N TYR A 491 2.04 17.22 22.92
CA TYR A 491 0.79 17.06 23.67
C TYR A 491 0.77 17.91 24.95
N LYS A 492 -0.43 18.35 25.38
CA LYS A 492 -0.63 18.96 26.71
C LYS A 492 -0.41 17.90 27.77
N VAL A 493 0.64 18.06 28.58
CA VAL A 493 1.00 17.12 29.64
C VAL A 493 0.43 17.55 30.98
N THR A 494 -0.27 16.65 31.69
CA THR A 494 -0.70 16.90 33.07
C THR A 494 0.55 17.02 33.95
N ARG A 495 0.79 18.18 34.54
CA ARG A 495 1.77 18.32 35.63
C ARG A 495 1.10 17.80 36.90
N LEU A 496 1.53 16.65 37.40
CA LEU A 496 1.26 16.28 38.79
C LEU A 496 1.95 17.35 39.65
N ILE A 497 1.15 18.07 40.44
CA ILE A 497 1.63 19.05 41.45
C ILE A 497 2.19 18.27 42.64
#